data_AF-A0A1I5JG44-F1
#
_entry.id   AF-A0A1I5JG44-F1
#
_cell.length_a   1.000
_cell.length_b   1.000
_cell.length_c   1.000
_cell.angle_alpha   90.00
_cell.angle_beta   90.00
_cell.angle_gamma   90.00
#
_symmetry.space_group_name_H-M   'P 1'
#
loop_
_entity.id
_entity.type
_entity.pdbx_description
1 polymer ?
#
loop_
_entity_poly.entity_id
_entity_poly.type
_entity_poly.pdbx_seq_one_letter_code
_entity_poly.pdbx_strand_id
1 'polypeptide(L)'
;MLDWKNRSTNSQGSTDKASGGSRSSGSLIARSLGGLIGVYLLIALVVGWYWSQEPSAFQVQQHAQSAAQQAQRQMVTGYTTVETLKQVASTLLDKPGGYLSNDLAPPGLWLDNMPSWEYGVLVQVRDFSRALRKDFARSQSQSTEDPDLAKAEPRFHFDNKSWALPASESEYRDGIKSLDRYLARLSDTGQKNAQFYARADNLNNWLGDAGTRLGSLSQRLSASVGQVRLSENLQVGNDAEESGVVGEGGVYETPWLQIDNVFYEARGQAWALAHLLRAVEVDFADVLAKKNATVSVRQIIRELEAAQATLWSPMILNGSGYGILANHSLVMANYISRANAGLIDLRQLLSQG
;
A
#
# COMPACT_ATOMS: atom_id res chain seq x y z
N MET A 1 89.58 -52.70 28.53
CA MET A 1 88.21 -53.23 28.62
C MET A 1 87.39 -52.58 27.52
N LEU A 2 87.01 -53.38 26.50
CA LEU A 2 85.95 -53.21 25.46
C LEU A 2 85.93 -51.85 24.71
N ASP A 3 86.50 -51.73 23.50
CA ASP A 3 85.90 -52.02 22.16
C ASP A 3 84.55 -51.32 21.91
N TRP A 4 84.19 -50.74 20.76
CA TRP A 4 84.81 -50.43 19.47
C TRP A 4 83.68 -49.74 18.65
N LYS A 5 84.08 -48.87 17.71
CA LYS A 5 83.41 -48.63 16.41
C LYS A 5 82.19 -47.70 16.32
N ASN A 6 82.51 -46.48 15.87
CA ASN A 6 82.11 -45.91 14.58
C ASN A 6 80.77 -46.37 13.99
N ARG A 7 79.85 -45.40 13.88
CA ARG A 7 79.00 -45.28 12.69
C ARG A 7 78.82 -43.81 12.34
N SER A 8 79.63 -43.35 11.39
CA SER A 8 79.44 -42.10 10.65
C SER A 8 78.58 -42.39 9.42
N THR A 9 77.46 -41.70 9.26
CA THR A 9 76.93 -41.38 7.92
C THR A 9 76.34 -39.98 7.94
N ASN A 10 77.05 -39.14 7.19
CA ASN A 10 76.75 -37.80 6.71
C ASN A 10 75.36 -37.67 6.08
N SER A 11 74.67 -36.56 6.35
CA SER A 11 74.17 -35.69 5.28
C SER A 11 74.01 -34.25 5.80
N GLN A 12 75.10 -33.49 5.78
CA GLN A 12 75.02 -32.04 5.69
C GLN A 12 74.72 -31.67 4.22
N GLY A 13 73.61 -30.97 4.02
CA GLY A 13 73.30 -30.22 2.81
C GLY A 13 72.79 -28.86 3.23
N SER A 14 73.71 -27.90 3.25
CA SER A 14 73.47 -26.49 3.57
C SER A 14 72.85 -25.74 2.39
N THR A 15 72.49 -24.49 2.64
CA THR A 15 72.25 -23.36 1.72
C THR A 15 70.84 -23.18 1.14
N ASP A 16 70.14 -22.23 1.76
CA ASP A 16 69.57 -21.04 1.13
C ASP A 16 68.93 -21.18 -0.25
N LYS A 17 67.59 -21.18 -0.27
CA LYS A 17 66.84 -20.42 -1.27
C LYS A 17 65.69 -19.68 -0.60
N ALA A 18 65.84 -18.36 -0.56
CA ALA A 18 64.73 -17.44 -0.51
C ALA A 18 63.70 -17.84 -1.59
N SER A 19 62.50 -18.21 -1.17
CA SER A 19 61.34 -18.29 -2.06
C SER A 19 60.24 -17.39 -1.51
N GLY A 20 60.27 -16.15 -2.03
CA GLY A 20 59.09 -15.40 -2.47
C GLY A 20 57.89 -15.37 -1.53
N GLY A 21 57.69 -14.21 -0.91
CA GLY A 21 56.43 -13.84 -0.30
C GLY A 21 55.27 -14.01 -1.28
N SER A 22 54.43 -15.02 -1.05
CA SER A 22 53.11 -15.17 -1.66
C SER A 22 52.02 -15.12 -0.58
N ARG A 23 52.08 -14.12 0.30
CA ARG A 23 51.07 -13.91 1.35
C ARG A 23 50.37 -12.54 1.30
N SER A 24 50.65 -11.66 0.33
CA SER A 24 50.05 -10.31 0.29
C SER A 24 48.93 -10.11 -0.75
N SER A 25 49.01 -10.71 -1.95
CA SER A 25 48.00 -10.44 -3.00
C SER A 25 46.59 -10.93 -2.66
N GLY A 26 46.45 -12.12 -2.06
CA GLY A 26 45.12 -12.63 -1.65
C GLY A 26 44.46 -11.80 -0.55
N SER A 27 45.24 -11.22 0.36
CA SER A 27 44.75 -10.33 1.42
C SER A 27 44.33 -8.97 0.88
N LEU A 28 45.07 -8.43 -0.10
CA LEU A 28 44.75 -7.15 -0.74
C LEU A 28 43.50 -7.25 -1.62
N ILE A 29 43.34 -8.33 -2.39
CA ILE A 29 42.14 -8.60 -3.21
C ILE A 29 40.91 -8.80 -2.31
N ALA A 30 41.04 -9.55 -1.21
CA ALA A 30 39.95 -9.73 -0.25
C ALA A 30 39.56 -8.41 0.43
N ARG A 31 40.53 -7.55 0.75
CA ARG A 31 40.29 -6.21 1.32
C ARG A 31 39.64 -5.26 0.32
N SER A 32 40.06 -5.27 -0.95
CA SER A 32 39.44 -4.44 -1.98
C SER A 32 38.03 -4.91 -2.32
N LEU A 33 37.80 -6.22 -2.38
CA LEU A 33 36.47 -6.80 -2.61
C LEU A 33 35.54 -6.52 -1.42
N GLY A 34 36.03 -6.66 -0.19
CA GLY A 34 35.28 -6.29 1.03
C GLY A 34 34.96 -4.79 1.08
N GLY A 35 35.90 -3.93 0.67
CA GLY A 35 35.67 -2.49 0.54
C GLY A 35 34.60 -2.15 -0.49
N LEU A 36 34.63 -2.79 -1.67
CA LEU A 36 33.60 -2.65 -2.71
C LEU A 36 32.22 -3.10 -2.23
N ILE A 37 32.13 -4.24 -1.54
CA ILE A 37 30.88 -4.73 -0.94
C ILE A 37 30.37 -3.75 0.13
N GLY A 38 31.26 -3.23 0.97
CA GLY A 38 30.90 -2.24 2.00
C GLY A 38 30.34 -0.94 1.40
N VAL A 39 30.99 -0.42 0.35
CA VAL A 39 30.50 0.76 -0.38
C VAL A 39 29.16 0.47 -1.05
N TYR A 40 29.01 -0.69 -1.69
CA TYR A 40 27.75 -1.11 -2.30
C TYR A 40 26.61 -1.18 -1.28
N LEU A 41 26.83 -1.80 -0.10
CA LEU A 41 25.83 -1.88 0.95
C LEU A 41 25.46 -0.50 1.50
N LEU A 42 26.42 0.42 1.63
CA LEU A 42 26.15 1.78 2.06
C LEU A 42 25.30 2.53 1.04
N ILE A 43 25.60 2.40 -0.27
CA ILE A 43 24.77 2.96 -1.34
C ILE A 43 23.38 2.34 -1.31
N ALA A 44 23.28 1.02 -1.17
CA ALA A 44 22.00 0.31 -1.11
C ALA A 44 21.14 0.77 0.08
N LEU A 45 21.74 1.09 1.23
CA LEU A 45 21.02 1.65 2.39
C LEU A 45 20.47 3.05 2.10
N VAL A 46 21.26 3.93 1.45
CA VAL A 46 20.81 5.29 1.10
C VAL A 46 19.70 5.23 0.06
N VAL A 47 19.85 4.39 -0.96
CA VAL A 47 18.83 4.17 -2.00
C VAL A 47 17.58 3.55 -1.39
N GLY A 48 17.73 2.53 -0.53
CA GLY A 48 16.61 1.89 0.14
C GLY A 48 15.85 2.85 1.05
N TRP A 49 16.55 3.70 1.80
CA TRP A 49 15.91 4.77 2.58
C TRP A 49 15.12 5.73 1.68
N TYR A 50 15.69 6.15 0.55
CA TYR A 50 15.00 7.02 -0.41
C TYR A 50 13.77 6.36 -1.03
N TRP A 51 13.84 5.07 -1.38
CA TRP A 51 12.72 4.30 -1.95
C TRP A 51 11.64 3.96 -0.91
N SER A 52 11.99 4.00 0.38
CA SER A 52 11.05 3.76 1.48
C SER A 52 10.21 4.98 1.86
N GLN A 53 10.44 6.15 1.26
CA GLN A 53 9.67 7.35 1.56
C GLN A 53 8.28 7.29 0.94
N GLU A 54 7.26 7.40 1.78
CA GLU A 54 5.87 7.50 1.35
C GLU A 54 5.62 8.80 0.58
N PRO A 55 4.90 8.76 -0.55
CA PRO A 55 4.51 9.96 -1.30
C PRO A 55 3.73 10.97 -0.44
N SER A 56 4.10 12.25 -0.55
CA SER A 56 3.37 13.34 0.10
C SER A 56 1.94 13.47 -0.43
N ALA A 57 1.01 13.93 0.41
CA ALA A 57 -0.32 14.30 -0.05
C ALA A 57 -0.25 15.45 -1.08
N PHE A 58 -1.14 15.41 -2.06
CA PHE A 58 -1.27 16.46 -3.07
C PHE A 58 -2.60 17.20 -2.93
N GLN A 59 -2.62 18.46 -3.36
CA GLN A 59 -3.83 19.27 -3.31
C GLN A 59 -4.77 18.88 -4.46
N VAL A 60 -5.75 18.04 -4.16
CA VAL A 60 -6.69 17.44 -5.13
C VAL A 60 -7.29 18.45 -6.11
N GLN A 61 -7.83 19.56 -5.60
CA GLN A 61 -8.49 20.58 -6.44
C GLN A 61 -7.50 21.30 -7.35
N GLN A 62 -6.34 21.70 -6.82
CA GLN A 62 -5.32 22.39 -7.61
C GLN A 62 -4.74 21.46 -8.68
N HIS A 63 -4.50 20.20 -8.33
CA HIS A 63 -4.01 19.20 -9.27
C HIS A 63 -5.02 19.00 -10.41
N ALA A 64 -6.30 18.78 -10.10
CA ALA A 64 -7.34 18.61 -11.10
C ALA A 64 -7.48 19.84 -12.03
N GLN A 65 -7.44 21.05 -11.46
CA GLN A 65 -7.45 22.29 -12.24
C GLN A 65 -6.24 22.42 -13.17
N SER A 66 -5.03 22.11 -12.66
CA SER A 66 -3.80 22.16 -13.46
C SER A 66 -3.82 21.13 -14.59
N ALA A 67 -4.31 19.91 -14.33
CA ALA A 67 -4.43 18.86 -15.33
C ALA A 67 -5.45 19.23 -16.42
N ALA A 68 -6.59 19.83 -16.04
CA ALA A 68 -7.59 20.31 -16.97
C ALA A 68 -7.02 21.42 -17.88
N GLN A 69 -6.27 22.37 -17.32
CA GLN A 69 -5.62 23.43 -18.10
C GLN A 69 -4.58 22.88 -19.07
N GLN A 70 -3.72 21.97 -18.62
CA GLN A 70 -2.69 21.34 -19.44
C GLN A 70 -3.28 20.52 -20.59
N ALA A 71 -4.36 19.79 -20.33
CA ALA A 71 -5.05 18.97 -21.33
C ALA A 71 -6.08 19.77 -22.16
N GLN A 72 -6.25 21.07 -21.90
CA GLN A 72 -7.28 21.93 -22.51
C GLN A 72 -8.71 21.35 -22.37
N ARG A 73 -9.00 20.74 -21.23
CA ARG A 73 -10.28 20.11 -20.91
C ARG A 73 -11.13 21.01 -20.01
N GLN A 74 -12.44 20.93 -20.17
CA GLN A 74 -13.36 21.62 -19.26
C GLN A 74 -13.55 20.81 -17.97
N MET A 75 -13.54 21.50 -16.84
CA MET A 75 -13.90 20.91 -15.55
C MET A 75 -15.41 20.66 -15.51
N VAL A 76 -15.80 19.39 -15.46
CA VAL A 76 -17.20 18.96 -15.33
C VAL A 76 -17.36 18.09 -14.09
N THR A 77 -18.60 17.85 -13.66
CA THR A 77 -18.88 16.94 -12.54
C THR A 77 -18.27 15.56 -12.80
N GLY A 78 -17.47 15.07 -11.86
CA GLY A 78 -16.76 13.79 -11.95
C GLY A 78 -15.32 13.93 -12.44
N TYR A 79 -14.93 15.08 -13.00
CA TYR A 79 -13.57 15.31 -13.47
C TYR A 79 -12.55 15.17 -12.33
N THR A 80 -12.82 15.83 -11.19
CA THR A 80 -11.91 15.83 -10.04
C THR A 80 -11.69 14.42 -9.51
N THR A 81 -12.75 13.64 -9.44
CA THR A 81 -12.80 12.26 -8.97
C THR A 81 -11.95 11.34 -9.84
N VAL A 82 -12.17 11.39 -11.15
CA VAL A 82 -11.45 10.54 -12.11
C VAL A 82 -9.98 10.94 -12.21
N GLU A 83 -9.69 12.25 -12.23
CA GLU A 83 -8.32 12.75 -12.26
C GLU A 83 -7.57 12.37 -10.99
N THR A 84 -8.23 12.40 -9.83
CA THR A 84 -7.62 11.97 -8.57
C THR A 84 -7.33 10.48 -8.56
N LEU A 85 -8.26 9.63 -9.04
CA LEU A 85 -8.00 8.20 -9.21
C LEU A 85 -6.79 7.97 -10.12
N LYS A 86 -6.72 8.70 -11.24
CA LYS A 86 -5.61 8.65 -12.20
C LYS A 86 -4.30 9.03 -11.53
N GLN A 87 -4.28 10.09 -10.74
CA GLN A 87 -3.09 10.56 -10.03
C GLN A 87 -2.65 9.61 -8.92
N VAL A 88 -3.59 9.06 -8.14
CA VAL A 88 -3.31 8.04 -7.11
C VAL A 88 -2.67 6.80 -7.75
N ALA A 89 -3.26 6.30 -8.85
CA ALA A 89 -2.71 5.17 -9.59
C ALA A 89 -1.36 5.48 -10.27
N SER A 90 -1.16 6.71 -10.76
CA SER A 90 0.14 7.13 -11.33
C SER A 90 1.21 7.24 -10.25
N THR A 91 0.86 7.80 -9.09
CA THR A 91 1.77 7.92 -7.94
C THR A 91 2.25 6.55 -7.45
N LEU A 92 1.39 5.53 -7.50
CA LEU A 92 1.76 4.14 -7.20
C LEU A 92 2.93 3.65 -8.07
N LEU A 93 2.97 4.05 -9.35
CA LEU A 93 3.96 3.62 -10.34
C LEU A 93 5.19 4.52 -10.42
N ASP A 94 5.00 5.82 -10.20
CA ASP A 94 5.99 6.86 -10.50
C ASP A 94 6.70 7.39 -9.23
N LYS A 95 6.38 6.85 -8.04
CA LYS A 95 7.07 7.17 -6.78
C LYS A 95 8.56 6.80 -6.83
N PRO A 96 9.40 7.32 -5.91
CA PRO A 96 10.80 6.92 -5.78
C PRO A 96 10.95 5.38 -5.72
N GLY A 97 11.79 4.83 -6.59
CA GLY A 97 11.97 3.38 -6.73
C GLY A 97 11.02 2.70 -7.70
N GLY A 98 9.99 3.40 -8.21
CA GLY A 98 8.98 2.80 -9.08
C GLY A 98 8.02 1.91 -8.29
N TYR A 99 7.48 0.88 -8.94
CA TYR A 99 6.59 -0.10 -8.33
C TYR A 99 7.43 -1.27 -7.80
N LEU A 100 7.51 -1.43 -6.47
CA LEU A 100 8.46 -2.35 -5.83
C LEU A 100 7.85 -3.72 -5.51
N SER A 101 6.52 -3.86 -5.52
CA SER A 101 5.82 -5.09 -5.14
C SER A 101 6.15 -6.31 -6.00
N ASN A 102 6.66 -6.11 -7.21
CA ASN A 102 7.08 -7.16 -8.14
C ASN A 102 8.59 -7.11 -8.45
N ASP A 103 9.39 -6.35 -7.69
CA ASP A 103 10.84 -6.29 -7.88
C ASP A 103 11.55 -7.58 -7.42
N LEU A 104 12.51 -8.04 -8.22
CA LEU A 104 13.32 -9.25 -7.92
C LEU A 104 14.75 -8.93 -7.48
N ALA A 105 15.16 -7.67 -7.45
CA ALA A 105 16.53 -7.27 -7.15
C ALA A 105 16.62 -6.42 -5.85
N PRO A 106 17.68 -6.57 -5.03
CA PRO A 106 17.96 -5.62 -3.95
C PRO A 106 18.17 -4.20 -4.49
N PRO A 107 17.75 -3.13 -3.78
CA PRO A 107 17.27 -3.14 -2.39
C PRO A 107 15.78 -3.49 -2.19
N GLY A 108 14.97 -3.62 -3.27
CA GLY A 108 13.53 -3.88 -3.19
C GLY A 108 13.15 -5.12 -2.36
N LEU A 109 13.96 -6.17 -2.43
CA LEU A 109 13.78 -7.41 -1.65
C LEU A 109 13.83 -7.22 -0.12
N TRP A 110 14.45 -6.15 0.38
CA TRP A 110 14.60 -5.90 1.82
C TRP A 110 13.68 -4.77 2.32
N LEU A 111 12.91 -4.15 1.42
CA LEU A 111 11.98 -3.07 1.72
C LEU A 111 10.56 -3.65 1.65
N ASP A 112 10.12 -4.38 2.66
CA ASP A 112 8.77 -4.97 2.72
C ASP A 112 7.65 -3.96 3.04
N ASN A 113 8.00 -2.90 3.77
CA ASN A 113 7.08 -1.82 4.14
C ASN A 113 6.44 -1.12 2.93
N MET A 114 7.23 -0.78 1.91
CA MET A 114 6.74 -0.03 0.75
C MET A 114 5.82 -0.87 -0.16
N PRO A 115 6.13 -2.14 -0.51
CA PRO A 115 5.19 -3.07 -1.13
C PRO A 115 3.87 -3.24 -0.36
N SER A 116 3.91 -3.29 0.97
CA SER A 116 2.69 -3.33 1.79
C SER A 116 1.86 -2.05 1.65
N TRP A 117 2.52 -0.89 1.64
CA TRP A 117 1.88 0.41 1.36
C TRP A 117 1.29 0.45 -0.06
N GLU A 118 2.03 0.00 -1.07
CA GLU A 118 1.60 -0.10 -2.47
C GLU A 118 0.35 -0.97 -2.60
N TYR A 119 0.33 -2.12 -1.92
CA TYR A 119 -0.83 -3.00 -1.89
C TYR A 119 -2.07 -2.28 -1.32
N GLY A 120 -1.89 -1.53 -0.23
CA GLY A 120 -2.97 -0.73 0.34
C GLY A 120 -3.53 0.29 -0.64
N VAL A 121 -2.68 1.06 -1.31
CA VAL A 121 -3.10 2.02 -2.35
C VAL A 121 -3.83 1.31 -3.49
N LEU A 122 -3.28 0.19 -3.95
CA LEU A 122 -3.83 -0.59 -5.06
C LEU A 122 -5.23 -1.15 -4.74
N VAL A 123 -5.48 -1.59 -3.50
CA VAL A 123 -6.82 -2.03 -3.06
C VAL A 123 -7.84 -0.89 -3.23
N GLN A 124 -7.50 0.33 -2.82
CA GLN A 124 -8.39 1.48 -2.98
C GLN A 124 -8.59 1.85 -4.46
N VAL A 125 -7.54 1.80 -5.28
CA VAL A 125 -7.64 2.00 -6.75
C VAL A 125 -8.58 0.98 -7.38
N ARG A 126 -8.46 -0.30 -6.99
CA ARG A 126 -9.32 -1.39 -7.48
C ARG A 126 -10.77 -1.17 -7.11
N ASP A 127 -11.06 -0.95 -5.84
CA ASP A 127 -12.42 -0.77 -5.35
C ASP A 127 -13.06 0.50 -5.94
N PHE A 128 -12.30 1.60 -6.04
CA PHE A 128 -12.79 2.85 -6.63
C PHE A 128 -13.00 2.74 -8.15
N SER A 129 -12.11 2.06 -8.88
CA SER A 129 -12.29 1.84 -10.33
C SER A 129 -13.53 0.99 -10.64
N ARG A 130 -13.84 0.01 -9.77
CA ARG A 130 -15.08 -0.76 -9.85
C ARG A 130 -16.29 0.11 -9.58
N ALA A 131 -16.29 0.89 -8.50
CA ALA A 131 -17.40 1.80 -8.20
C ALA A 131 -17.61 2.83 -9.32
N LEU A 132 -16.52 3.34 -9.92
CA LEU A 132 -16.58 4.25 -11.05
C LEU A 132 -17.28 3.61 -12.26
N ARG A 133 -16.90 2.37 -12.63
CA ARG A 133 -17.54 1.64 -13.74
C ARG A 133 -18.98 1.24 -13.44
N LYS A 134 -19.23 0.70 -12.24
CA LYS A 134 -20.49 0.05 -11.88
C LYS A 134 -21.57 1.05 -11.47
N ASP A 135 -21.20 2.08 -10.72
CA ASP A 135 -22.14 3.00 -10.06
C ASP A 135 -22.02 4.42 -10.62
N PHE A 136 -20.82 5.02 -10.66
CA PHE A 136 -20.70 6.45 -10.98
C PHE A 136 -20.85 6.77 -12.47
N ALA A 137 -20.45 5.91 -13.39
CA ALA A 137 -20.60 6.16 -14.82
C ALA A 137 -21.95 5.71 -15.39
N ARG A 138 -22.86 5.19 -14.55
CA ARG A 138 -24.11 4.55 -14.96
C ARG A 138 -25.32 5.17 -14.25
N SER A 139 -26.39 5.42 -15.01
CA SER A 139 -27.66 5.93 -14.45
C SER A 139 -28.42 4.83 -13.72
N GLN A 140 -28.29 3.59 -14.20
CA GLN A 140 -28.94 2.40 -13.68
C GLN A 140 -27.98 1.20 -13.79
N SER A 141 -28.12 0.22 -12.91
CA SER A 141 -27.28 -0.99 -12.85
C SER A 141 -27.31 -1.86 -14.11
N GLN A 142 -28.27 -1.64 -15.02
CA GLN A 142 -28.42 -2.35 -16.30
C GLN A 142 -28.07 -1.49 -17.52
N SER A 143 -27.68 -0.21 -17.34
CA SER A 143 -27.31 0.68 -18.45
C SER A 143 -25.98 0.26 -19.13
N THR A 144 -25.73 0.62 -20.38
CA THR A 144 -24.47 0.28 -21.05
C THR A 144 -23.26 0.81 -20.29
N GLU A 145 -22.25 -0.03 -20.09
CA GLU A 145 -21.01 0.36 -19.43
C GLU A 145 -20.14 1.24 -20.33
N ASP A 146 -19.39 2.18 -19.74
CA ASP A 146 -18.40 2.93 -20.51
C ASP A 146 -17.26 2.01 -20.97
N PRO A 147 -16.90 2.02 -22.26
CA PRO A 147 -15.97 1.06 -22.84
C PRO A 147 -14.53 1.20 -22.33
N ASP A 148 -14.10 2.38 -21.86
CA ASP A 148 -12.77 2.52 -21.26
C ASP A 148 -12.77 2.17 -19.78
N LEU A 149 -13.86 2.45 -19.05
CA LEU A 149 -13.96 1.98 -17.66
C LEU A 149 -14.06 0.45 -17.58
N ALA A 150 -14.73 -0.18 -18.54
CA ALA A 150 -14.75 -1.64 -18.72
C ALA A 150 -13.36 -2.24 -18.97
N LYS A 151 -12.43 -1.47 -19.55
CA LYS A 151 -11.02 -1.85 -19.70
C LYS A 151 -10.19 -1.50 -18.47
N ALA A 152 -10.45 -0.36 -17.82
CA ALA A 152 -9.67 0.12 -16.70
C ALA A 152 -9.76 -0.78 -15.46
N GLU A 153 -10.96 -1.19 -15.04
CA GLU A 153 -11.13 -1.99 -13.81
C GLU A 153 -10.33 -3.31 -13.86
N PRO A 154 -10.44 -4.16 -14.92
CA PRO A 154 -9.68 -5.41 -14.97
C PRO A 154 -8.16 -5.19 -14.96
N ARG A 155 -7.67 -4.12 -15.60
CA ARG A 155 -6.25 -3.77 -15.60
C ARG A 155 -5.73 -3.49 -14.18
N PHE A 156 -6.48 -2.74 -13.37
CA PHE A 156 -6.10 -2.53 -11.96
C PHE A 156 -6.26 -3.80 -11.10
N HIS A 157 -7.12 -4.73 -11.48
CA HIS A 157 -7.28 -6.02 -10.80
C HIS A 157 -6.24 -7.07 -11.20
N PHE A 158 -5.37 -6.77 -12.16
CA PHE A 158 -4.26 -7.63 -12.52
C PHE A 158 -3.34 -7.89 -11.31
N ASP A 159 -2.69 -9.06 -11.30
CA ASP A 159 -1.83 -9.51 -10.21
C ASP A 159 -0.76 -8.44 -9.88
N ASN A 160 -0.53 -8.21 -8.59
CA ASN A 160 0.37 -7.18 -8.09
C ASN A 160 1.83 -7.65 -7.99
N LYS A 161 2.09 -8.95 -8.12
CA LYS A 161 3.43 -9.56 -8.06
C LYS A 161 3.97 -9.99 -9.42
N SER A 162 3.24 -9.72 -10.50
CA SER A 162 3.65 -10.16 -11.84
C SER A 162 4.77 -9.27 -12.35
N TRP A 163 5.99 -9.81 -12.35
CA TRP A 163 7.18 -9.13 -12.86
C TRP A 163 7.39 -9.35 -14.37
N ALA A 164 6.81 -10.40 -14.95
CA ALA A 164 7.04 -10.81 -16.33
C ALA A 164 5.72 -10.95 -17.13
N LEU A 165 5.75 -10.39 -18.35
CA LEU A 165 4.79 -10.47 -19.46
C LEU A 165 3.38 -11.08 -19.16
N PRO A 166 2.36 -10.24 -18.90
CA PRO A 166 2.44 -8.79 -18.73
C PRO A 166 2.94 -8.43 -17.32
N ALA A 167 3.82 -7.43 -17.27
CA ALA A 167 4.25 -6.83 -16.01
C ALA A 167 3.10 -5.99 -15.41
N SER A 168 2.95 -6.03 -14.08
CA SER A 168 1.90 -5.31 -13.35
C SER A 168 1.84 -3.83 -13.70
N GLU A 169 3.00 -3.18 -13.84
CA GLU A 169 3.13 -1.77 -14.18
C GLU A 169 2.57 -1.46 -15.56
N SER A 170 2.80 -2.34 -16.55
CA SER A 170 2.27 -2.16 -17.90
C SER A 170 0.74 -2.20 -17.89
N GLU A 171 0.18 -3.16 -17.15
CA GLU A 171 -1.26 -3.31 -16.99
C GLU A 171 -1.86 -2.08 -16.30
N TYR A 172 -1.26 -1.62 -15.20
CA TYR A 172 -1.72 -0.43 -14.48
C TYR A 172 -1.59 0.85 -15.31
N ARG A 173 -0.52 1.00 -16.10
CA ARG A 173 -0.38 2.12 -17.05
C ARG A 173 -1.46 2.10 -18.11
N ASP A 174 -1.85 0.93 -18.61
CA ASP A 174 -2.96 0.81 -19.57
C ASP A 174 -4.33 1.11 -18.93
N GLY A 175 -4.50 0.77 -17.65
CA GLY A 175 -5.64 1.21 -16.84
C GLY A 175 -5.71 2.74 -16.75
N ILE A 176 -4.59 3.39 -16.42
CA ILE A 176 -4.46 4.87 -16.34
C ILE A 176 -4.77 5.53 -17.68
N LYS A 177 -4.26 4.99 -18.80
CA LYS A 177 -4.60 5.49 -20.15
C LYS A 177 -6.09 5.39 -20.45
N SER A 178 -6.74 4.33 -19.99
CA SER A 178 -8.19 4.13 -20.17
C SER A 178 -8.98 5.16 -19.34
N LEU A 179 -8.56 5.42 -18.10
CA LEU A 179 -9.13 6.52 -17.30
C LEU A 179 -8.98 7.88 -17.99
N ASP A 180 -7.82 8.18 -18.57
CA ASP A 180 -7.60 9.44 -19.27
C ASP A 180 -8.50 9.61 -20.51
N ARG A 181 -8.73 8.53 -21.26
CA ARG A 181 -9.68 8.54 -22.39
C ARG A 181 -11.13 8.74 -21.95
N TYR A 182 -11.54 8.10 -20.85
CA TYR A 182 -12.85 8.34 -20.25
C TYR A 182 -12.98 9.81 -19.83
N LEU A 183 -11.97 10.37 -19.16
CA LEU A 183 -11.94 11.76 -18.73
C LEU A 183 -12.00 12.76 -19.91
N ALA A 184 -11.30 12.45 -21.01
CA ALA A 184 -11.36 13.23 -22.23
C ALA A 184 -12.77 13.29 -22.81
N ARG A 185 -13.48 12.16 -22.86
CA ARG A 185 -14.88 12.12 -23.31
C ARG A 185 -15.83 12.79 -22.32
N LEU A 186 -15.60 12.62 -21.02
CA LEU A 186 -16.43 13.25 -19.98
C LEU A 186 -16.38 14.78 -20.11
N SER A 187 -15.21 15.31 -20.48
CA SER A 187 -14.97 16.75 -20.66
C SER A 187 -15.41 17.29 -22.03
N ASP A 188 -15.84 16.44 -22.96
CA ASP A 188 -16.27 16.84 -24.31
C ASP A 188 -17.74 17.27 -24.29
N THR A 189 -17.98 18.58 -24.30
CA THR A 189 -19.33 19.15 -24.34
C THR A 189 -20.03 18.99 -25.68
N GLY A 190 -19.29 18.67 -26.76
CA GLY A 190 -19.83 18.51 -28.11
C GLY A 190 -20.42 17.13 -28.36
N GLN A 191 -19.91 16.09 -27.70
CA GLN A 191 -20.41 14.72 -27.81
C GLN A 191 -20.63 14.10 -26.43
N LYS A 192 -21.90 13.94 -26.02
CA LYS A 192 -22.29 13.36 -24.72
C LYS A 192 -22.14 11.84 -24.66
N ASN A 193 -20.92 11.34 -24.90
CA ASN A 193 -20.62 9.92 -25.02
C ASN A 193 -20.04 9.31 -23.73
N ALA A 194 -19.85 10.11 -22.68
CA ALA A 194 -19.49 9.68 -21.33
C ALA A 194 -20.26 10.53 -20.31
N GLN A 195 -20.67 9.91 -19.19
CA GLN A 195 -21.40 10.59 -18.12
C GLN A 195 -20.87 10.18 -16.76
N PHE A 196 -21.10 11.04 -15.78
CA PHE A 196 -20.82 10.82 -14.37
C PHE A 196 -22.05 11.23 -13.55
N TYR A 197 -22.54 10.33 -12.70
CA TYR A 197 -23.75 10.47 -11.90
C TYR A 197 -23.39 10.66 -10.43
N ALA A 198 -23.27 11.93 -10.03
CA ALA A 198 -23.07 12.33 -8.64
C ALA A 198 -24.37 12.16 -7.83
N ARG A 199 -24.71 10.90 -7.48
CA ARG A 199 -25.93 10.55 -6.75
C ARG A 199 -25.63 9.96 -5.36
N ALA A 200 -26.53 10.17 -4.41
CA ALA A 200 -26.34 9.73 -3.03
C ALA A 200 -26.29 8.20 -2.88
N ASP A 201 -27.10 7.46 -3.63
CA ASP A 201 -27.13 5.99 -3.65
C ASP A 201 -25.81 5.42 -4.18
N ASN A 202 -25.34 5.94 -5.31
CA ASN A 202 -24.05 5.59 -5.89
C ASN A 202 -22.91 5.82 -4.89
N LEU A 203 -22.88 6.99 -4.24
CA LEU A 203 -21.87 7.32 -3.24
C LEU A 203 -21.96 6.37 -2.04
N ASN A 204 -23.17 6.06 -1.57
CA ASN A 204 -23.39 5.16 -0.45
C ASN A 204 -22.85 3.75 -0.70
N ASN A 205 -23.00 3.23 -1.92
CA ASN A 205 -22.48 1.91 -2.31
C ASN A 205 -20.95 1.85 -2.13
N TRP A 206 -20.22 2.80 -2.71
CA TRP A 206 -18.76 2.85 -2.59
C TRP A 206 -18.29 3.07 -1.15
N LEU A 207 -18.94 3.96 -0.40
CA LEU A 207 -18.63 4.18 1.02
C LEU A 207 -18.86 2.91 1.87
N GLY A 208 -19.80 2.05 1.45
CA GLY A 208 -20.02 0.75 2.08
C GLY A 208 -18.81 -0.18 1.93
N ASP A 209 -18.32 -0.31 0.70
CA ASP A 209 -17.11 -1.10 0.41
C ASP A 209 -15.91 -0.53 1.18
N ALA A 210 -15.71 0.79 1.16
CA ALA A 210 -14.66 1.48 1.90
C ALA A 210 -14.75 1.25 3.42
N GLY A 211 -15.96 1.31 3.99
CA GLY A 211 -16.20 1.02 5.41
C GLY A 211 -15.83 -0.42 5.78
N THR A 212 -16.22 -1.40 4.95
CA THR A 212 -15.82 -2.80 5.18
C THR A 212 -14.30 -2.97 5.16
N ARG A 213 -13.58 -2.28 4.26
CA ARG A 213 -12.10 -2.28 4.24
C ARG A 213 -11.51 -1.70 5.53
N LEU A 214 -11.96 -0.52 5.95
CA LEU A 214 -11.45 0.13 7.16
C LEU A 214 -11.77 -0.70 8.42
N GLY A 215 -12.96 -1.29 8.51
CA GLY A 215 -13.32 -2.19 9.61
C GLY A 215 -12.39 -3.41 9.70
N SER A 216 -12.10 -4.05 8.56
CA SER A 216 -11.16 -5.17 8.49
C SER A 216 -9.73 -4.76 8.90
N LEU A 217 -9.26 -3.61 8.42
CA LEU A 217 -7.95 -3.06 8.79
C LEU A 217 -7.85 -2.75 10.28
N SER A 218 -8.86 -2.07 10.85
CA SER A 218 -8.91 -1.78 12.28
C SER A 218 -8.81 -3.05 13.11
N GLN A 219 -9.50 -4.12 12.71
CA GLN A 219 -9.46 -5.39 13.42
C GLN A 219 -8.10 -6.08 13.32
N ARG A 220 -7.47 -6.06 12.13
CA ARG A 220 -6.12 -6.62 11.92
C ARG A 220 -5.07 -5.85 12.72
N LEU A 221 -5.15 -4.53 12.75
CA LEU A 221 -4.27 -3.67 13.53
C LEU A 221 -4.41 -3.94 15.04
N SER A 222 -5.63 -4.04 15.57
CA SER A 222 -5.85 -4.37 16.99
C SER A 222 -5.37 -5.79 17.33
N ALA A 223 -5.55 -6.76 16.43
CA ALA A 223 -5.06 -8.13 16.61
C ALA A 223 -3.52 -8.21 16.61
N SER A 224 -2.84 -7.33 15.87
CA SER A 224 -1.36 -7.25 15.86
C SER A 224 -0.75 -6.83 17.20
N VAL A 225 -1.58 -6.45 18.17
CA VAL A 225 -1.22 -6.00 19.53
C VAL A 225 -1.62 -7.04 20.59
N GLY A 226 -2.16 -8.19 20.19
CA GLY A 226 -2.58 -9.25 21.13
C GLY A 226 -3.89 -8.95 21.87
N GLN A 227 -4.74 -8.04 21.37
CA GLN A 227 -6.08 -7.87 21.92
C GLN A 227 -6.91 -9.13 21.65
N VAL A 228 -7.36 -9.78 22.73
CA VAL A 228 -8.20 -10.99 22.68
C VAL A 228 -9.49 -10.68 21.95
N ARG A 229 -9.77 -11.45 20.89
CA ARG A 229 -11.07 -11.44 20.22
C ARG A 229 -12.12 -11.95 21.22
N LEU A 230 -12.99 -11.07 21.72
CA LEU A 230 -14.28 -11.50 22.23
C LEU A 230 -15.15 -11.80 21.00
N SER A 231 -15.12 -13.05 20.54
CA SER A 231 -16.04 -13.52 19.51
C SER A 231 -17.46 -13.47 20.08
N GLU A 232 -18.27 -12.49 19.66
CA GLU A 232 -19.71 -12.41 19.98
C GLU A 232 -20.54 -13.57 19.37
N ASN A 233 -19.90 -14.53 18.70
CA ASN A 233 -20.52 -15.73 18.14
C ASN A 233 -20.68 -16.90 19.14
N LEU A 234 -20.57 -16.67 20.45
CA LEU A 234 -21.04 -17.64 21.45
C LEU A 234 -22.57 -17.60 21.54
N GLN A 235 -23.27 -17.92 20.44
CA GLN A 235 -24.64 -18.41 20.56
C GLN A 235 -24.55 -19.78 21.22
N VAL A 236 -25.05 -19.85 22.46
CA VAL A 236 -25.32 -21.12 23.16
C VAL A 236 -26.46 -21.80 22.41
N GLY A 237 -26.11 -22.50 21.34
CA GLY A 237 -26.98 -23.44 20.65
C GLY A 237 -26.70 -24.84 21.16
N ASN A 238 -27.61 -25.36 21.98
CA ASN A 238 -27.69 -26.78 22.27
C ASN A 238 -28.18 -27.49 21.01
N ASP A 239 -27.27 -27.92 20.14
CA ASP A 239 -27.53 -29.01 19.20
C ASP A 239 -26.20 -29.65 18.81
N ALA A 240 -26.12 -30.94 19.09
CA ALA A 240 -24.91 -31.73 19.08
C ALA A 240 -24.64 -32.37 17.70
N GLU A 241 -23.36 -32.74 17.54
CA GLU A 241 -22.83 -33.80 16.68
C GLU A 241 -22.46 -33.44 15.23
N GLU A 242 -21.23 -33.85 14.87
CA GLU A 242 -20.55 -33.74 13.56
C GLU A 242 -19.95 -32.39 13.15
N SER A 243 -18.89 -31.98 13.85
CA SER A 243 -17.60 -31.65 13.22
C SER A 243 -16.54 -31.49 14.31
N GLY A 244 -15.61 -32.43 14.39
CA GLY A 244 -14.50 -32.37 15.32
C GLY A 244 -13.49 -31.29 14.93
N VAL A 245 -13.67 -30.07 15.45
CA VAL A 245 -12.60 -29.18 15.90
C VAL A 245 -13.18 -28.39 17.08
N VAL A 246 -12.77 -28.77 18.29
CA VAL A 246 -13.07 -28.06 19.52
C VAL A 246 -12.54 -26.63 19.39
N GLY A 247 -13.43 -25.65 19.58
CA GLY A 247 -13.10 -24.24 19.64
C GLY A 247 -12.20 -23.96 20.84
N GLU A 248 -10.90 -23.80 20.59
CA GLU A 248 -10.06 -22.96 21.42
C GLU A 248 -10.13 -21.55 20.85
N GLY A 249 -10.42 -20.57 21.71
CA GLY A 249 -10.24 -19.16 21.42
C GLY A 249 -8.76 -18.86 21.20
N GLY A 250 -8.25 -19.21 20.02
CA GLY A 250 -6.88 -18.94 19.62
C GLY A 250 -6.69 -17.44 19.46
N VAL A 251 -5.79 -16.87 20.27
CA VAL A 251 -5.18 -15.57 19.99
C VAL A 251 -4.41 -15.73 18.69
N TYR A 252 -5.01 -15.38 17.56
CA TYR A 252 -4.29 -15.28 16.30
C TYR A 252 -3.47 -13.99 16.33
N GLU A 253 -2.32 -14.04 17.01
CA GLU A 253 -1.30 -13.01 16.88
C GLU A 253 -0.75 -13.07 15.45
N THR A 254 -0.68 -11.91 14.80
CA THR A 254 0.01 -11.83 13.51
C THR A 254 1.50 -12.10 13.78
N PRO A 255 2.18 -13.00 13.03
CA PRO A 255 3.61 -13.21 13.22
C PRO A 255 4.36 -11.87 13.25
N TRP A 256 5.35 -11.72 14.14
CA TRP A 256 5.98 -10.43 14.42
C TRP A 256 6.54 -9.73 13.16
N LEU A 257 6.96 -10.53 12.17
CA LEU A 257 7.45 -10.11 10.83
C LEU A 257 6.34 -9.65 9.85
N GLN A 258 5.08 -9.61 10.28
CA GLN A 258 3.94 -9.18 9.48
C GLN A 258 3.18 -8.00 10.12
N ILE A 259 3.60 -7.58 11.31
CA ILE A 259 2.98 -6.47 12.05
C ILE A 259 3.13 -5.16 11.27
N ASP A 260 4.35 -4.89 10.81
CA ASP A 260 4.70 -3.77 9.96
C ASP A 260 3.95 -3.82 8.62
N ASN A 261 3.82 -5.00 8.00
CA ASN A 261 3.06 -5.16 6.77
C ASN A 261 1.59 -4.71 6.90
N VAL A 262 0.88 -5.12 7.97
CA VAL A 262 -0.50 -4.65 8.24
C VAL A 262 -0.52 -3.13 8.46
N PHE A 263 0.47 -2.60 9.18
CA PHE A 263 0.58 -1.17 9.47
C PHE A 263 0.76 -0.34 8.18
N TYR A 264 1.70 -0.71 7.31
CA TYR A 264 1.95 0.02 6.06
C TYR A 264 0.84 -0.19 5.03
N GLU A 265 0.20 -1.37 4.97
CA GLU A 265 -1.02 -1.57 4.17
C GLU A 265 -2.13 -0.60 4.61
N ALA A 266 -2.35 -0.46 5.92
CA ALA A 266 -3.32 0.49 6.45
C ALA A 266 -2.98 1.94 6.09
N ARG A 267 -1.69 2.30 6.11
CA ARG A 267 -1.23 3.63 5.67
C ARG A 267 -1.49 3.85 4.19
N GLY A 268 -1.17 2.89 3.33
CA GLY A 268 -1.47 2.98 1.90
C GLY A 268 -2.95 3.18 1.62
N GLN A 269 -3.81 2.39 2.28
CA GLN A 269 -5.27 2.53 2.15
C GLN A 269 -5.76 3.89 2.64
N ALA A 270 -5.31 4.35 3.81
CA ALA A 270 -5.72 5.64 4.35
C ALA A 270 -5.26 6.82 3.48
N TRP A 271 -4.05 6.76 2.92
CA TRP A 271 -3.52 7.77 2.01
C TRP A 271 -4.37 7.88 0.74
N ALA A 272 -4.65 6.74 0.08
CA ALA A 272 -5.44 6.73 -1.14
C ALA A 272 -6.89 7.16 -0.87
N LEU A 273 -7.52 6.63 0.18
CA LEU A 273 -8.90 6.94 0.53
C LEU A 273 -9.09 8.41 0.90
N ALA A 274 -8.13 9.04 1.60
CA ALA A 274 -8.19 10.46 1.90
C ALA A 274 -8.25 11.33 0.63
N HIS A 275 -7.40 11.03 -0.38
CA HIS A 275 -7.43 11.74 -1.66
C HIS A 275 -8.74 11.50 -2.42
N LEU A 276 -9.21 10.25 -2.46
CA LEU A 276 -10.47 9.91 -3.14
C LEU A 276 -11.68 10.60 -2.47
N LEU A 277 -11.73 10.65 -1.14
CA LEU A 277 -12.77 11.38 -0.40
C LEU A 277 -12.69 12.90 -0.62
N ARG A 278 -11.49 13.48 -0.71
CA ARG A 278 -11.30 14.90 -1.09
C ARG A 278 -11.85 15.19 -2.49
N ALA A 279 -11.67 14.26 -3.43
CA ALA A 279 -12.20 14.42 -4.78
C ALA A 279 -13.72 14.28 -4.84
N VAL A 280 -14.26 13.32 -4.08
CA VAL A 280 -15.71 13.15 -3.88
C VAL A 280 -16.33 14.36 -3.21
N GLU A 281 -15.66 15.00 -2.23
CA GLU A 281 -16.12 16.24 -1.60
C GLU A 281 -16.41 17.33 -2.65
N VAL A 282 -15.62 17.38 -3.72
CA VAL A 282 -15.78 18.34 -4.82
C VAL A 282 -16.91 17.94 -5.75
N ASP A 283 -16.86 16.73 -6.33
CA ASP A 283 -17.82 16.35 -7.38
C ASP A 283 -19.21 15.98 -6.83
N PHE A 284 -19.32 15.64 -5.54
CA PHE A 284 -20.59 15.39 -4.86
C PHE A 284 -21.00 16.54 -3.93
N ALA A 285 -20.42 17.73 -4.08
CA ALA A 285 -20.66 18.88 -3.19
C ALA A 285 -22.16 19.15 -2.96
N ASP A 286 -22.96 19.16 -4.04
CA ASP A 286 -24.40 19.40 -3.96
C ASP A 286 -25.15 18.29 -3.19
N VAL A 287 -24.76 17.02 -3.41
CA VAL A 287 -25.34 15.87 -2.69
C VAL A 287 -24.99 15.95 -1.20
N LEU A 288 -23.72 16.21 -0.90
CA LEU A 288 -23.24 16.30 0.47
C LEU A 288 -23.87 17.49 1.21
N ALA A 289 -24.00 18.64 0.55
CA ALA A 289 -24.66 19.82 1.11
C ALA A 289 -26.14 19.54 1.38
N LYS A 290 -26.86 18.94 0.43
CA LYS A 290 -28.28 18.59 0.59
C LYS A 290 -28.53 17.62 1.75
N LYS A 291 -27.59 16.72 2.03
CA LYS A 291 -27.66 15.72 3.12
C LYS A 291 -27.03 16.20 4.42
N ASN A 292 -26.56 17.46 4.51
CA ASN A 292 -25.78 17.98 5.64
C ASN A 292 -24.56 17.12 6.00
N ALA A 293 -23.95 16.49 5.01
CA ALA A 293 -22.91 15.48 5.15
C ALA A 293 -21.48 16.01 4.94
N THR A 294 -21.31 17.26 4.49
CA THR A 294 -20.00 17.86 4.18
C THR A 294 -19.05 17.83 5.38
N VAL A 295 -19.55 18.14 6.58
CA VAL A 295 -18.73 18.12 7.81
C VAL A 295 -18.28 16.70 8.15
N SER A 296 -19.17 15.72 8.01
CA SER A 296 -18.85 14.31 8.27
C SER A 296 -17.74 13.81 7.34
N VAL A 297 -17.82 14.12 6.04
CA VAL A 297 -16.75 13.78 5.07
C VAL A 297 -15.40 14.39 5.48
N ARG A 298 -15.37 15.68 5.85
CA ARG A 298 -14.14 16.35 6.29
C ARG A 298 -13.55 15.74 7.55
N GLN A 299 -14.39 15.34 8.51
CA GLN A 299 -13.91 14.67 9.72
C GLN A 299 -13.27 13.32 9.39
N ILE A 300 -13.88 12.52 8.52
CA ILE A 300 -13.31 11.23 8.08
C ILE A 300 -11.96 11.45 7.39
N ILE A 301 -11.88 12.42 6.46
CA ILE A 301 -10.64 12.79 5.79
C ILE A 301 -9.56 13.16 6.82
N ARG A 302 -9.90 13.96 7.83
CA ARG A 302 -8.95 14.36 8.89
C ARG A 302 -8.43 13.16 9.69
N GLU A 303 -9.26 12.18 10.01
CA GLU A 303 -8.82 10.96 10.70
C GLU A 303 -7.87 10.13 9.83
N LEU A 304 -8.14 10.02 8.52
CA LEU A 304 -7.28 9.33 7.57
C LEU A 304 -5.95 10.07 7.34
N GLU A 305 -5.96 11.40 7.30
CA GLU A 305 -4.76 12.24 7.22
C GLU A 305 -3.93 12.13 8.51
N ALA A 306 -4.58 12.08 9.69
CA ALA A 306 -3.90 11.88 10.97
C ALA A 306 -3.23 10.50 11.08
N ALA A 307 -3.78 9.49 10.40
CA ALA A 307 -3.18 8.16 10.26
C ALA A 307 -1.86 8.16 9.45
N GLN A 308 -1.55 9.26 8.72
CA GLN A 308 -0.31 9.45 7.97
C GLN A 308 0.76 10.25 8.74
N ALA A 309 0.58 10.47 10.04
CA ALA A 309 1.52 11.24 10.83
C ALA A 309 2.95 10.68 10.73
N THR A 310 3.94 11.58 10.73
CA THR A 310 5.35 11.22 10.58
C THR A 310 5.79 10.23 11.65
N LEU A 311 6.35 9.10 11.21
CA LEU A 311 7.01 8.15 12.09
C LEU A 311 8.44 8.58 12.34
N TRP A 312 8.76 8.81 13.61
CA TRP A 312 10.11 9.12 14.06
C TRP A 312 10.90 7.89 14.50
N SER A 313 10.21 6.76 14.68
CA SER A 313 10.83 5.47 14.98
C SER A 313 11.34 4.81 13.70
N PRO A 314 12.56 4.24 13.70
CA PRO A 314 13.08 3.49 12.55
C PRO A 314 12.33 2.17 12.31
N MET A 315 11.50 1.74 13.28
CA MET A 315 10.77 0.48 13.24
C MET A 315 9.38 0.63 13.87
N ILE A 316 8.42 -0.19 13.43
CA ILE A 316 7.09 -0.27 14.03
C ILE A 316 7.20 -0.96 15.40
N LEU A 317 6.71 -0.27 16.44
CA LEU A 317 6.73 -0.73 17.81
C LEU A 317 5.30 -1.03 18.23
N ASN A 318 5.08 -2.24 18.73
CA ASN A 318 3.82 -2.70 19.31
C ASN A 318 4.04 -3.04 20.79
N GLY A 319 4.27 -2.00 21.60
CA GLY A 319 4.30 -2.15 23.05
C GLY A 319 2.92 -2.49 23.63
N SER A 320 2.84 -2.78 24.93
CA SER A 320 1.53 -2.88 25.60
C SER A 320 0.85 -1.50 25.62
N GLY A 321 -0.49 -1.47 25.61
CA GLY A 321 -1.25 -0.20 25.56
C GLY A 321 -1.00 0.77 26.73
N TYR A 322 -0.44 0.27 27.84
CA TYR A 322 -0.03 1.05 29.02
C TYR A 322 1.49 0.94 29.30
N GLY A 323 2.26 0.46 28.32
CA GLY A 323 3.70 0.26 28.45
C GLY A 323 4.52 1.53 28.23
N ILE A 324 5.83 1.43 28.49
CA ILE A 324 6.79 2.53 28.27
C ILE A 324 7.07 2.74 26.77
N LEU A 325 6.93 1.67 25.97
CA LEU A 325 7.15 1.71 24.52
C LEU A 325 5.90 2.19 23.78
N ALA A 326 6.10 2.88 22.67
CA ALA A 326 5.02 3.25 21.78
C ALA A 326 4.27 2.03 21.22
N ASN A 327 3.01 2.25 20.86
CA ASN A 327 2.18 1.26 20.19
C ASN A 327 1.57 1.87 18.93
N HIS A 328 2.33 1.80 17.83
CA HIS A 328 1.94 2.41 16.56
C HIS A 328 0.70 1.73 15.96
N SER A 329 0.61 0.40 16.02
CA SER A 329 -0.57 -0.32 15.50
C SER A 329 -1.86 0.05 16.24
N LEU A 330 -1.83 0.23 17.56
CA LEU A 330 -3.02 0.62 18.32
C LEU A 330 -3.44 2.06 18.02
N VAL A 331 -2.47 2.98 17.91
CA VAL A 331 -2.74 4.37 17.51
C VAL A 331 -3.35 4.42 16.11
N MET A 332 -2.78 3.65 15.17
CA MET A 332 -3.31 3.52 13.81
C MET A 332 -4.72 2.92 13.82
N ALA A 333 -4.95 1.83 14.57
CA ALA A 333 -6.26 1.20 14.70
C ALA A 333 -7.31 2.20 15.20
N ASN A 334 -6.93 3.07 16.13
CA ASN A 334 -7.82 4.08 16.70
C ASN A 334 -8.23 5.16 15.67
N TYR A 335 -7.31 5.66 14.83
CA TYR A 335 -7.64 6.56 13.72
C TYR A 335 -8.53 5.87 12.67
N ILE A 336 -8.17 4.66 12.26
CA ILE A 336 -8.92 3.89 11.24
C ILE A 336 -10.31 3.53 11.75
N SER A 337 -10.46 3.17 13.03
CA SER A 337 -11.75 2.88 13.66
C SER A 337 -12.67 4.10 13.67
N ARG A 338 -12.15 5.29 14.01
CA ARG A 338 -12.93 6.54 13.94
C ARG A 338 -13.34 6.89 12.51
N ALA A 339 -12.43 6.74 11.55
CA ALA A 339 -12.76 6.94 10.13
C ALA A 339 -13.86 5.97 9.68
N ASN A 340 -13.79 4.70 10.08
CA ASN A 340 -14.82 3.69 9.77
C ASN A 340 -16.18 4.04 10.38
N ALA A 341 -16.22 4.42 11.67
CA ALA A 341 -17.44 4.88 12.32
C ALA A 341 -18.05 6.09 11.58
N GLY A 342 -17.22 7.05 11.20
CA GLY A 342 -17.65 8.20 10.39
C GLY A 342 -18.21 7.80 9.02
N LEU A 343 -17.64 6.79 8.34
CA LEU A 343 -18.20 6.27 7.09
C LEU A 343 -19.58 5.63 7.29
N ILE A 344 -19.77 4.89 8.39
CA ILE A 344 -21.07 4.27 8.72
C ILE A 344 -22.13 5.38 8.94
N ASP A 345 -21.80 6.40 9.74
CA ASP A 345 -22.69 7.52 10.02
C ASP A 345 -23.00 8.32 8.73
N LEU A 346 -21.98 8.58 7.91
CA LEU A 346 -22.12 9.24 6.62
C LEU A 346 -23.09 8.48 5.70
N ARG A 347 -22.97 7.16 5.64
CA ARG A 347 -23.89 6.33 4.84
C ARG A 347 -25.33 6.41 5.36
N GLN A 348 -25.52 6.48 6.67
CA GLN A 348 -26.85 6.67 7.24
C GLN A 348 -27.43 8.04 6.87
N LEU A 349 -26.63 9.11 6.91
CA LEU A 349 -27.05 10.45 6.48
C LEU A 349 -27.43 10.49 5.00
N LEU A 350 -26.66 9.82 4.13
CA LEU A 350 -26.93 9.77 2.70
C LEU A 350 -28.21 9.01 2.34
N SER A 351 -28.61 8.02 3.15
CA SER A 351 -29.82 7.22 2.92
C SER A 351 -31.08 7.82 3.54
N GLN A 352 -30.96 8.56 4.65
CA GLN A 352 -32.10 9.07 5.43
C GLN A 352 -32.40 10.56 5.22
N GLY A 353 -31.39 11.40 4.97
CA GLY A 353 -31.60 12.76 4.46
C GLY A 353 -32.08 12.72 3.02
#